data_AF-A0A0C9TLB0-F1
#
_entry.id   AF-A0A0C9TLB0-F1
#
_cell.length_a   1.000
_cell.length_b   1.000
_cell.length_c   1.000
_cell.angle_alpha   90.00
_cell.angle_beta   90.00
_cell.angle_gamma   90.00
#
_symmetry.space_group_name_H-M   'P 1'
#
loop_
_entity.id
_entity.type
_entity.pdbx_description
1 polymer ?
#
loop_
_entity_poly.entity_id
_entity_poly.type
_entity_poly.pdbx_seq_one_letter_code
_entity_poly.pdbx_strand_id
1 'polypeptide(L)'
;MVALPDVDGILASKVICSFKVKKVHCVQTFQWACSVPIAWGKCYTGENLSQVYELMYDIWKDHPEDRPGFLLYDDACNLVHHMVTSHPESPWFHSTRFIVDAFHYMTHRATDAVCCLWCNPLPTDGSQPDLLIGQVNEAGEVILQCAYSSEAAELLNSWLTSFERQFHQMSDITFDFFMHSLLLLYKEEREKDIK
;
A
#
# COMPACT_ATOMS: atom_id res chain seq x y z
N MET A 1 -44.64 -19.32 -3.71
CA MET A 1 -43.66 -18.58 -2.89
C MET A 1 -42.53 -19.54 -2.60
N VAL A 2 -41.35 -19.31 -3.17
CA VAL A 2 -40.16 -20.15 -2.90
C VAL A 2 -39.57 -19.66 -1.59
N ALA A 3 -39.58 -20.49 -0.55
CA ALA A 3 -38.88 -20.20 0.69
C ALA A 3 -37.36 -20.27 0.43
N LEU A 4 -36.59 -19.35 1.03
CA LEU A 4 -35.13 -19.41 0.97
C LEU A 4 -34.65 -20.73 1.60
N PRO A 5 -33.57 -21.34 1.09
CA PRO A 5 -32.96 -22.49 1.73
C PRO A 5 -32.25 -22.07 3.03
N ASP A 6 -32.02 -23.03 3.91
CA ASP A 6 -31.10 -22.86 5.04
C ASP A 6 -29.67 -22.65 4.50
N VAL A 7 -28.91 -21.73 5.10
CA VAL A 7 -27.54 -21.38 4.68
C VAL A 7 -26.60 -21.56 5.87
N ASP A 8 -25.52 -22.32 5.69
CA ASP A 8 -24.48 -22.57 6.71
C ASP A 8 -25.02 -22.99 8.10
N GLY A 9 -26.10 -23.79 8.12
CA GLY A 9 -26.75 -24.25 9.35
C GLY A 9 -27.70 -23.23 9.99
N ILE A 10 -27.93 -22.08 9.35
CA ILE A 10 -28.90 -21.07 9.78
C ILE A 10 -30.24 -21.30 9.08
N LEU A 11 -31.29 -21.43 9.88
CA LEU A 11 -32.68 -21.53 9.40
C LEU A 11 -33.03 -20.36 8.48
N ALA A 12 -33.66 -20.64 7.36
CA ALA A 12 -34.10 -19.67 6.36
C ALA A 12 -34.93 -18.52 6.94
N SER A 13 -35.70 -18.76 8.00
CA SER A 13 -36.48 -17.75 8.71
C SER A 13 -35.65 -16.73 9.49
N LYS A 14 -34.36 -17.02 9.70
CA LYS A 14 -33.37 -16.15 10.36
C LYS A 14 -32.33 -15.60 9.39
N VAL A 15 -32.33 -16.03 8.13
CA VAL A 15 -31.43 -15.51 7.10
C VAL A 15 -31.93 -14.13 6.68
N ILE A 16 -31.17 -13.09 7.02
CA ILE A 16 -31.41 -11.73 6.55
C ILE A 16 -30.72 -11.58 5.18
N CYS A 17 -31.49 -11.66 4.10
CA CYS A 17 -30.97 -11.33 2.77
C CYS A 17 -30.81 -9.81 2.62
N SER A 18 -29.58 -9.31 2.72
CA SER A 18 -29.26 -7.95 2.30
C SER A 18 -28.86 -7.96 0.83
N PHE A 19 -29.69 -7.40 -0.05
CA PHE A 19 -29.36 -7.19 -1.48
C PHE A 19 -28.48 -5.96 -1.69
N LYS A 20 -27.54 -5.70 -0.79
CA LYS A 20 -26.58 -4.59 -0.96
C LYS A 20 -25.38 -5.11 -1.72
N VAL A 21 -25.11 -4.50 -2.88
CA VAL A 21 -23.82 -4.68 -3.56
C VAL A 21 -22.73 -4.21 -2.60
N LYS A 22 -21.78 -5.09 -2.29
CA LYS A 22 -20.63 -4.75 -1.46
C LYS A 22 -19.81 -3.72 -2.24
N LYS A 23 -19.85 -2.46 -1.80
CA LYS A 23 -19.06 -1.40 -2.44
C LYS A 23 -17.61 -1.54 -2.01
N VAL A 24 -16.69 -1.40 -2.96
CA VAL A 24 -15.27 -1.21 -2.64
C VAL A 24 -15.16 0.14 -1.94
N HIS A 25 -14.57 0.17 -0.75
CA HIS A 25 -14.36 1.40 0.01
C HIS A 25 -13.12 2.12 -0.49
N CYS A 26 -12.01 1.38 -0.63
CA CYS A 26 -10.78 1.89 -1.22
C CYS A 26 -10.04 0.77 -1.95
N VAL A 27 -9.09 1.18 -2.79
CA VAL A 27 -8.14 0.30 -3.46
C VAL A 27 -6.78 0.57 -2.87
N GLN A 28 -6.13 -0.47 -2.36
CA GLN A 28 -4.73 -0.38 -1.98
C GLN A 28 -3.88 -0.72 -3.19
N THR A 29 -2.87 0.09 -3.50
CA THR A 29 -1.95 -0.15 -4.61
C THR A 29 -0.52 -0.35 -4.10
N PHE A 30 0.24 -1.14 -4.86
CA PHE A 30 1.66 -1.37 -4.67
C PHE A 30 2.38 -1.03 -5.97
N GLN A 31 3.47 -0.30 -5.86
CA GLN A 31 4.27 0.12 -7.01
C GLN A 31 5.73 0.28 -6.62
N TRP A 32 6.59 0.23 -7.62
CA TRP A 32 8.01 0.56 -7.46
C TRP A 32 8.20 2.07 -7.27
N ALA A 33 9.34 2.46 -6.70
CA ALA A 33 9.72 3.87 -6.53
C ALA A 33 9.78 4.65 -7.86
N CYS A 34 9.91 3.96 -9.00
CA CYS A 34 9.81 4.53 -10.34
C CYS A 34 8.36 4.70 -10.85
N SER A 35 7.37 4.61 -9.96
CA SER A 35 5.94 4.72 -10.28
C SER A 35 5.38 3.60 -11.16
N VAL A 36 6.08 2.47 -11.31
CA VAL A 36 5.55 1.31 -12.05
C VAL A 36 4.67 0.47 -11.13
N PRO A 37 3.37 0.28 -11.43
CA PRO A 37 2.48 -0.54 -10.62
C PRO A 37 2.90 -2.01 -10.60
N ILE A 38 2.81 -2.65 -9.44
CA ILE A 38 3.14 -4.06 -9.20
C ILE A 38 1.84 -4.85 -8.97
N ALA A 39 1.03 -4.38 -8.03
CA ALA A 39 -0.15 -5.10 -7.55
C ALA A 39 -1.15 -4.14 -6.92
N TRP A 40 -2.34 -4.65 -6.63
CA TRP A 40 -3.41 -3.90 -6.00
C TRP A 40 -4.40 -4.85 -5.32
N GLY A 41 -5.24 -4.33 -4.44
CA GLY A 41 -6.31 -5.09 -3.79
C GLY A 41 -7.50 -4.24 -3.36
N LYS A 42 -8.66 -4.89 -3.20
CA LYS A 42 -9.92 -4.25 -2.80
C LYS A 42 -10.10 -4.27 -1.29
N CYS A 43 -10.27 -3.11 -0.70
CA CYS A 43 -10.65 -2.95 0.69
C CYS A 43 -12.14 -2.61 0.77
N TYR A 44 -12.98 -3.53 1.26
CA TYR A 44 -14.44 -3.35 1.27
C TYR A 44 -15.00 -2.66 2.52
N THR A 45 -14.25 -2.68 3.62
CA THR A 45 -14.70 -2.20 4.95
C THR A 45 -13.95 -0.97 5.43
N GLY A 46 -12.96 -0.51 4.68
CA GLY A 46 -11.98 0.50 5.07
C GLY A 46 -10.57 0.01 4.80
N GLU A 47 -9.59 0.91 4.81
CA GLU A 47 -8.17 0.54 4.81
C GLU A 47 -7.81 0.02 6.21
N ASN A 48 -7.92 -1.30 6.39
CA ASN A 48 -7.54 -1.92 7.65
C ASN A 48 -6.11 -2.46 7.54
N LEU A 49 -5.30 -2.25 8.57
CA LEU A 49 -3.90 -2.71 8.63
C LEU A 49 -3.75 -4.22 8.40
N SER A 50 -4.73 -5.01 8.85
CA SER A 50 -4.75 -6.45 8.58
C SER A 50 -4.93 -6.78 7.10
N GLN A 51 -5.77 -6.02 6.38
CA GLN A 51 -5.96 -6.20 4.94
C GLN A 51 -4.73 -5.76 4.15
N VAL A 52 -4.09 -4.67 4.57
CA VAL A 52 -2.82 -4.22 3.97
C VAL A 52 -1.74 -5.29 4.18
N TYR A 53 -1.62 -5.84 5.39
CA TYR A 53 -0.68 -6.93 5.68
C TYR A 53 -0.97 -8.21 4.89
N GLU A 54 -2.24 -8.63 4.80
CA GLU A 54 -2.65 -9.78 3.99
C GLU A 54 -2.31 -9.57 2.51
N LEU A 55 -2.60 -8.39 1.97
CA LEU A 55 -2.29 -8.05 0.59
C LEU A 55 -0.78 -8.05 0.33
N MET A 56 0.01 -7.46 1.23
CA MET A 56 1.48 -7.57 1.19
C MET A 56 1.93 -9.02 1.17
N TYR A 57 1.42 -9.84 2.10
CA TYR A 57 1.81 -11.24 2.16
C TYR A 57 1.47 -11.96 0.85
N ASP A 58 0.28 -11.73 0.30
CA ASP A 58 -0.20 -12.38 -0.91
C ASP A 58 0.60 -12.02 -2.16
N ILE A 59 1.08 -10.77 -2.28
CA ILE A 59 1.87 -10.31 -3.44
C ILE A 59 3.19 -11.08 -3.55
N TRP A 60 3.85 -11.35 -2.41
CA TRP A 60 5.18 -11.99 -2.37
C TRP A 60 5.17 -13.38 -1.71
N LYS A 61 4.01 -14.05 -1.66
CA LYS A 61 3.91 -15.39 -1.03
C LYS A 61 4.67 -16.45 -1.82
N ASP A 62 4.61 -16.38 -3.16
CA ASP A 62 5.17 -17.38 -4.07
C ASP A 62 6.65 -17.09 -4.37
N HIS A 63 7.07 -15.83 -4.22
CA HIS A 63 8.42 -15.32 -4.47
C HIS A 63 8.90 -14.44 -3.31
N PRO A 64 9.16 -15.02 -2.12
CA PRO A 64 9.63 -14.27 -0.95
C PRO A 64 11.01 -13.62 -1.15
N GLU A 65 11.81 -14.14 -2.07
CA GLU A 65 13.10 -13.58 -2.50
C GLU A 65 12.98 -12.23 -3.22
N ASP A 66 11.83 -11.96 -3.83
CA ASP A 66 11.55 -10.73 -4.58
C ASP A 66 10.97 -9.61 -3.69
N ARG A 67 10.90 -9.84 -2.37
CA ARG A 67 10.43 -8.82 -1.43
C ARG A 67 11.32 -7.58 -1.47
N PRO A 68 10.74 -6.38 -1.41
CA PRO A 68 11.52 -5.17 -1.39
C PRO A 68 12.31 -5.08 -0.07
N GLY A 69 13.56 -4.62 -0.16
CA GLY A 69 14.36 -4.28 1.02
C GLY A 69 13.80 -3.08 1.78
N PHE A 70 13.09 -2.18 1.08
CA PHE A 70 12.45 -0.99 1.63
C PHE A 70 11.02 -0.86 1.13
N LEU A 71 10.08 -0.58 2.03
CA LEU A 71 8.67 -0.37 1.70
C LEU A 71 8.20 0.94 2.33
N LEU A 72 7.79 1.87 1.48
CA LEU A 72 7.18 3.13 1.88
C LEU A 72 5.68 2.94 2.06
N TYR A 73 5.15 3.35 3.20
CA TYR A 73 3.71 3.39 3.49
C TYR A 73 3.44 4.54 4.47
N ASP A 74 2.43 5.35 4.20
CA ASP A 74 2.11 6.55 4.98
C ASP A 74 1.74 6.22 6.42
N ASP A 75 1.09 5.07 6.67
CA ASP A 75 0.78 4.57 8.02
C ASP A 75 1.68 3.39 8.45
N ALA A 76 2.94 3.37 8.00
CA ALA A 76 3.88 2.30 8.31
C ALA A 76 4.11 2.07 9.81
N CYS A 77 4.07 3.11 10.65
CA CYS A 77 4.28 2.96 12.09
C CYS A 77 3.19 2.08 12.73
N ASN A 78 1.91 2.32 12.40
CA ASN A 78 0.80 1.52 12.90
C ASN A 78 0.78 0.13 12.26
N LEU A 79 1.15 0.01 10.98
CA LEU A 79 1.30 -1.29 10.33
C LEU A 79 2.36 -2.15 11.04
N VAL A 80 3.53 -1.59 11.34
CA VAL A 80 4.59 -2.28 12.11
C VAL A 80 4.08 -2.66 13.49
N HIS A 81 3.38 -1.77 14.20
CA HIS A 81 2.78 -2.08 15.50
C HIS A 81 1.77 -3.25 15.41
N HIS A 82 0.92 -3.24 14.39
CA HIS A 82 -0.04 -4.33 14.12
C HIS A 82 0.69 -5.65 13.84
N MET A 83 1.75 -5.63 13.02
CA MET A 83 2.56 -6.80 12.70
C MET A 83 3.27 -7.36 13.93
N VAL A 84 3.88 -6.52 14.76
CA VAL A 84 4.56 -6.99 15.99
C VAL A 84 3.58 -7.66 16.95
N THR A 85 2.37 -7.12 17.04
CA THR A 85 1.33 -7.64 17.94
C THR A 85 0.69 -8.92 17.41
N SER A 86 0.38 -8.96 16.11
CA SER A 86 -0.46 -10.01 15.51
C SER A 86 0.36 -11.10 14.81
N HIS A 87 1.58 -10.77 14.37
CA HIS A 87 2.46 -11.62 13.55
C HIS A 87 3.94 -11.43 13.97
N PRO A 88 4.31 -11.70 15.23
CA PRO A 88 5.66 -11.42 15.74
C PRO A 88 6.78 -12.17 14.98
N GLU A 89 6.47 -13.34 14.43
CA GLU A 89 7.40 -14.17 13.65
C GLU A 89 7.38 -13.83 12.14
N SER A 90 6.84 -12.66 11.79
CA SER A 90 6.71 -12.25 10.39
C SER A 90 8.08 -12.13 9.73
N PRO A 91 8.31 -12.79 8.58
CA PRO A 91 9.61 -12.76 7.90
C PRO A 91 9.97 -11.35 7.39
N TRP A 92 8.97 -10.47 7.28
CA TRP A 92 9.12 -9.07 6.89
C TRP A 92 10.10 -8.30 7.79
N PHE A 93 10.20 -8.63 9.08
CA PHE A 93 11.13 -7.95 10.00
C PHE A 93 12.60 -8.18 9.67
N HIS A 94 12.90 -9.27 8.95
CA HIS A 94 14.26 -9.64 8.54
C HIS A 94 14.58 -9.19 7.12
N SER A 95 13.60 -9.16 6.22
CA SER A 95 13.82 -8.84 4.80
C SER A 95 13.58 -7.37 4.45
N THR A 96 12.73 -6.67 5.19
CA THR A 96 12.16 -5.40 4.74
C THR A 96 12.21 -4.35 5.85
N ARG A 97 12.63 -3.14 5.48
CA ARG A 97 12.52 -1.94 6.30
C ARG A 97 11.31 -1.15 5.85
N PHE A 98 10.52 -0.70 6.81
CA PHE A 98 9.36 0.13 6.56
C PHE A 98 9.76 1.59 6.69
N ILE A 99 9.14 2.46 5.90
CA ILE A 99 9.45 3.89 5.89
C ILE A 99 8.13 4.65 5.80
N VAL A 100 8.02 5.76 6.54
CA VAL A 100 6.94 6.74 6.38
C VAL A 100 7.42 7.93 5.53
N ASP A 101 6.50 8.72 4.99
CA ASP A 101 6.88 9.97 4.34
C ASP A 101 7.44 11.00 5.33
N ALA A 102 8.14 12.01 4.81
CA ALA A 102 8.80 13.02 5.63
C ALA A 102 7.81 13.87 6.45
N PHE A 103 6.61 14.15 5.92
CA PHE A 103 5.60 14.93 6.61
C PHE A 103 5.01 14.15 7.79
N HIS A 104 4.68 12.87 7.59
CA HIS A 104 4.29 11.97 8.67
C HIS A 104 5.39 11.90 9.74
N TYR A 105 6.65 11.66 9.33
CA TYR A 105 7.77 11.55 10.26
C TYR A 105 7.96 12.81 11.11
N MET A 106 7.94 14.00 10.49
CA MET A 106 8.08 15.27 11.21
C MET A 106 6.98 15.47 12.26
N THR A 107 5.77 14.99 11.97
CA THR A 107 4.60 15.14 12.84
C THR A 107 4.62 14.14 14.00
N HIS A 108 5.06 12.90 13.78
CA HIS A 108 4.98 11.81 14.77
C HIS A 108 6.27 11.52 15.55
N ARG A 109 7.46 11.89 15.02
CA ARG A 109 8.75 11.51 15.62
C ARG A 109 8.93 11.92 17.09
N ALA A 110 8.26 12.98 17.54
CA ALA A 110 8.42 13.44 18.93
C ALA A 110 7.75 12.49 19.94
N THR A 111 6.76 11.71 19.51
CA THR A 111 5.89 10.93 20.40
C THR A 111 5.91 9.43 20.13
N ASP A 112 6.42 9.00 18.97
CA ASP A 112 6.39 7.61 18.55
C ASP A 112 7.80 7.05 18.33
N ALA A 113 8.23 6.18 19.26
CA ALA A 113 9.50 5.49 19.19
C ALA A 113 9.56 4.47 18.05
N VAL A 114 8.43 3.86 17.65
CA VAL A 114 8.36 2.95 16.50
C VAL A 114 8.64 3.75 15.24
N CYS A 115 7.97 4.89 15.07
CA CYS A 115 8.19 5.78 13.92
C CYS A 115 9.66 6.23 13.82
N CYS A 116 10.28 6.60 14.96
CA CYS A 116 11.70 6.98 15.03
C CYS A 116 12.69 5.87 14.67
N LEU A 117 12.46 4.66 15.17
CA LEU A 117 13.44 3.58 15.10
C LEU A 117 13.25 2.69 13.88
N TRP A 118 12.00 2.50 13.46
CA TRP A 118 11.62 1.48 12.48
C TRP A 118 11.02 2.04 11.20
N CYS A 119 10.67 3.34 11.17
CA CYS A 119 10.04 3.97 10.01
C CYS A 119 10.74 5.26 9.52
N ASN A 120 11.95 5.56 10.02
CA ASN A 120 12.65 6.80 9.70
C ASN A 120 13.03 6.90 8.21
N PRO A 121 12.55 7.91 7.46
CA PRO A 121 12.90 8.11 6.05
C PRO A 121 14.30 8.69 5.82
N LEU A 122 14.94 9.25 6.86
CA LEU A 122 16.26 9.88 6.79
C LEU A 122 17.18 9.34 7.89
N PRO A 123 17.62 8.07 7.80
CA PRO A 123 18.57 7.47 8.74
C PRO A 123 19.98 8.03 8.48
N THR A 124 20.34 9.08 9.20
CA THR A 124 21.66 9.71 9.13
C THR A 124 22.74 8.93 9.88
N ASP A 125 22.38 7.81 10.52
CA ASP A 125 23.28 6.90 11.24
C ASP A 125 24.03 5.92 10.34
N GLY A 126 23.82 6.01 9.01
CA GLY A 126 24.44 5.13 8.03
C GLY A 126 23.79 3.75 7.94
N SER A 127 22.66 3.52 8.60
CA SER A 127 21.96 2.24 8.53
C SER A 127 21.32 1.97 7.16
N GLN A 128 21.08 3.01 6.34
CA GLN A 128 20.41 2.88 5.03
C GLN A 128 21.05 3.86 4.00
N PRO A 129 22.30 3.62 3.60
CA PRO A 129 23.06 4.54 2.74
C PRO A 129 22.45 4.69 1.33
N ASP A 130 21.77 3.66 0.83
CA ASP A 130 21.18 3.63 -0.51
C ASP A 130 19.91 4.50 -0.64
N LEU A 131 19.39 5.01 0.48
CA LEU A 131 18.21 5.88 0.49
C LEU A 131 18.55 7.36 0.38
N LEU A 132 19.81 7.75 0.51
CA LEU A 132 20.21 9.16 0.53
C LEU A 132 21.23 9.46 -0.58
N ILE A 133 20.93 10.48 -1.38
CA ILE A 133 21.83 11.01 -2.40
C ILE A 133 22.27 12.40 -1.96
N GLY A 134 23.58 12.63 -1.96
CA GLY A 134 24.15 13.96 -1.72
C GLY A 134 24.03 14.82 -2.98
N GLN A 135 23.36 15.96 -2.87
CA GLN A 135 23.30 16.98 -3.91
C GLN A 135 23.94 18.28 -3.42
N VAL A 136 24.64 18.99 -4.31
CA VAL A 136 25.21 20.30 -3.99
C VAL A 136 24.21 21.37 -4.40
N ASN A 137 23.81 22.21 -3.44
CA ASN A 137 22.90 23.33 -3.72
C ASN A 137 23.64 24.49 -4.41
N GLU A 138 22.89 25.51 -4.82
CA GLU A 138 23.44 26.72 -5.47
C GLU A 138 24.45 27.48 -4.58
N ALA A 139 24.40 27.29 -3.26
CA ALA A 139 25.32 27.88 -2.30
C ALA A 139 26.60 27.04 -2.08
N GLY A 140 26.73 25.88 -2.74
CA GLY A 140 27.88 24.97 -2.59
C GLY A 140 27.80 24.03 -1.38
N GLU A 141 26.67 23.96 -0.70
CA GLU A 141 26.44 23.09 0.46
C GLU A 141 25.91 21.72 0.01
N VAL A 142 26.31 20.66 0.71
CA VAL A 142 25.81 19.30 0.44
C VAL A 142 24.50 19.09 1.19
N ILE A 143 23.41 18.91 0.46
CA ILE A 143 22.09 18.52 0.95
C ILE A 143 21.93 17.02 0.73
N LEU A 144 21.47 16.30 1.75
CA LEU A 144 21.06 14.91 1.61
C LEU A 144 19.58 14.88 1.19
N GLN A 145 19.30 14.25 0.05
CA GLN A 145 17.95 14.06 -0.47
C GLN A 145 17.63 12.56 -0.55
N CYS A 146 16.36 12.19 -0.36
CA CYS A 146 15.93 10.82 -0.58
C CYS A 146 16.17 10.39 -2.03
N ALA A 147 16.67 9.17 -2.23
CA ALA A 147 16.89 8.53 -3.52
C ALA A 147 15.59 8.07 -4.22
N TYR A 148 14.46 8.21 -3.54
CA TYR A 148 13.14 7.78 -3.96
C TYR A 148 12.14 8.93 -3.85
N SER A 149 11.03 8.84 -4.58
CA SER A 149 9.92 9.78 -4.49
C SER A 149 8.75 9.15 -3.75
N SER A 150 8.36 9.73 -2.62
CA SER A 150 7.10 9.38 -1.93
C SER A 150 5.87 9.83 -2.71
N GLU A 151 6.01 10.88 -3.52
CA GLU A 151 4.97 11.47 -4.35
C GLU A 151 4.53 10.54 -5.49
N ALA A 152 5.34 9.56 -5.86
CA ALA A 152 4.97 8.53 -6.81
C ALA A 152 3.64 7.85 -6.42
N ALA A 153 3.45 7.55 -5.12
CA ALA A 153 2.22 6.91 -4.61
C ALA A 153 1.01 7.83 -4.79
N GLU A 154 1.17 9.09 -4.43
CA GLU A 154 0.15 10.12 -4.59
C GLU A 154 -0.25 10.33 -6.05
N LEU A 155 0.72 10.28 -6.98
CA LEU A 155 0.43 10.43 -8.40
C LEU A 155 -0.45 9.29 -8.93
N LEU A 156 -0.16 8.04 -8.57
CA LEU A 156 -0.99 6.89 -8.96
C LEU A 156 -2.39 6.98 -8.32
N ASN A 157 -2.47 7.32 -7.03
CA ASN A 157 -3.73 7.50 -6.32
C ASN A 157 -4.60 8.58 -6.97
N SER A 158 -3.99 9.73 -7.31
CA SER A 158 -4.66 10.84 -8.02
C SER A 158 -5.15 10.41 -9.40
N TRP A 159 -4.34 9.66 -10.15
CA TRP A 159 -4.72 9.13 -11.45
C TRP A 159 -5.93 8.18 -11.35
N LEU A 160 -5.92 7.25 -10.40
CA LEU A 160 -7.04 6.33 -10.16
C LEU A 160 -8.30 7.04 -9.67
N THR A 161 -8.16 8.09 -8.87
CA THR A 161 -9.27 8.91 -8.38
C THR A 161 -10.09 9.50 -9.53
N SER A 162 -9.47 9.79 -10.68
CA SER A 162 -10.19 10.27 -11.87
C SER A 162 -11.20 9.26 -12.45
N PHE A 163 -11.08 7.98 -12.08
CA PHE A 163 -11.97 6.88 -12.50
C PHE A 163 -12.91 6.38 -11.40
N GLU A 164 -12.91 7.00 -10.22
CA GLU A 164 -13.66 6.57 -9.03
C GLU A 164 -15.17 6.42 -9.32
N ARG A 165 -15.75 7.32 -10.13
CA ARG A 165 -17.18 7.26 -10.49
C ARG A 165 -17.53 6.02 -11.31
N GLN A 166 -16.63 5.59 -12.19
CA GLN A 166 -16.78 4.42 -13.03
C GLN A 166 -16.68 3.16 -12.16
N PHE A 167 -15.69 3.10 -11.27
CA PHE A 167 -15.52 2.00 -10.32
C PHE A 167 -16.78 1.76 -9.47
N HIS A 168 -17.42 2.81 -8.97
CA HIS A 168 -18.63 2.72 -8.16
C HIS A 168 -19.85 2.10 -8.86
N GLN A 169 -19.85 2.03 -10.19
CA GLN A 169 -20.95 1.48 -10.99
C GLN A 169 -20.70 0.04 -11.44
N MET A 170 -19.49 -0.49 -11.23
CA MET A 170 -19.08 -1.79 -11.75
C MET A 170 -19.46 -2.94 -10.82
N SER A 171 -19.67 -4.11 -11.43
CA SER A 171 -19.66 -5.37 -10.69
C SER A 171 -18.24 -5.72 -10.25
N ASP A 172 -18.10 -6.62 -9.29
CA ASP A 172 -16.79 -7.03 -8.77
C ASP A 172 -15.84 -7.55 -9.86
N ILE A 173 -16.35 -8.34 -10.81
CA ILE A 173 -15.56 -8.88 -11.92
C ILE A 173 -15.17 -7.79 -12.92
N THR A 174 -16.10 -6.90 -13.24
CA THR A 174 -15.84 -5.79 -14.17
C THR A 174 -14.85 -4.80 -13.57
N PHE A 175 -14.93 -4.57 -12.25
CA PHE A 175 -13.99 -3.75 -11.51
C PHE A 175 -12.56 -4.29 -11.70
N ASP A 176 -12.36 -5.58 -11.47
CA ASP A 176 -11.03 -6.20 -11.54
C ASP A 176 -10.43 -6.09 -12.93
N PHE A 177 -11.21 -6.44 -13.96
CA PHE A 177 -10.77 -6.31 -15.35
C PHE A 177 -10.42 -4.86 -15.72
N PHE A 178 -11.25 -3.90 -15.30
CA PHE A 178 -11.04 -2.49 -15.59
C PHE A 178 -9.80 -1.95 -14.87
N MET A 179 -9.62 -2.30 -13.59
CA MET A 179 -8.45 -1.92 -12.79
C MET A 179 -7.16 -2.47 -13.41
N HIS A 180 -7.13 -3.75 -13.80
CA HIS A 180 -5.99 -4.34 -14.48
C HIS A 180 -5.67 -3.63 -15.80
N SER A 181 -6.70 -3.29 -16.58
CA SER A 181 -6.52 -2.56 -17.84
C SER A 181 -5.95 -1.15 -17.61
N LEU A 182 -6.44 -0.44 -16.60
CA LEU A 182 -5.91 0.86 -16.22
C LEU A 182 -4.45 0.78 -15.78
N LEU A 183 -4.11 -0.13 -14.86
CA LEU A 183 -2.72 -0.27 -14.41
C LEU A 183 -1.76 -0.64 -15.53
N LEU A 184 -2.21 -1.46 -16.50
CA LEU A 184 -1.42 -1.77 -17.69
C LEU A 184 -1.12 -0.51 -18.52
N LEU A 185 -2.14 0.32 -18.81
CA LEU A 185 -1.97 1.56 -19.55
C LEU A 185 -1.08 2.57 -18.81
N TYR A 186 -1.26 2.69 -17.50
CA TYR A 186 -0.43 3.56 -16.67
C TYR A 186 1.03 3.12 -16.68
N LYS A 187 1.27 1.81 -16.53
CA LYS A 187 2.60 1.21 -16.64
C LYS A 187 3.24 1.53 -17.99
N GLU A 188 2.53 1.32 -19.11
CA GLU A 188 3.04 1.61 -20.44
C GLU A 188 3.38 3.09 -20.66
N GLU A 189 2.66 4.00 -19.99
CA GLU A 189 2.97 5.43 -19.99
C GLU A 189 4.26 5.71 -19.20
N ARG A 190 4.36 5.20 -17.97
CA ARG A 190 5.54 5.41 -17.11
C ARG A 190 6.81 4.78 -17.68
N GLU A 191 6.72 3.63 -18.32
CA GLU A 191 7.86 2.98 -18.98
C GLU A 191 8.42 3.79 -20.17
N LYS A 192 7.66 4.73 -20.73
CA LYS A 192 8.18 5.68 -21.74
C LYS A 192 9.02 6.78 -21.11
N ASP A 193 8.69 7.17 -19.87
CA ASP A 193 9.35 8.24 -19.13
C ASP A 193 10.68 7.77 -18.47
N ILE A 194 10.87 6.45 -18.33
CA ILE A 194 12.06 5.83 -17.69
C ILE A 194 13.23 5.64 -18.69
N LYS A 195 13.03 5.93 -19.99
CA LYS A 195 14.06 5.77 -21.03
C LYS A 195 14.91 7.02 -21.23
#